data_AF-G7Z5A2-F1
#
_entry.id   AF-G7Z5A2-F1
#
_cell.length_a   1.000
_cell.length_b   1.000
_cell.length_c   1.000
_cell.angle_alpha   90.00
_cell.angle_beta   90.00
_cell.angle_gamma   90.00
#
_symmetry.space_group_name_H-M   'P 1'
#
loop_
_entity.id
_entity.type
_entity.pdbx_description
1 polymer ?
#
loop_
_entity_poly.entity_id
_entity_poly.type
_entity_poly.pdbx_seq_one_letter_code
_entity_poly.pdbx_strand_id
1 'polypeptide(L)'
;MPIFLFPDEPFWNEEADAVEFPVQVGEYLGRVFVTRRTLQGIVGHTPKPDEAVQQVCMNRTLFERATEQRILARALDPDANIHLTGRDLHRAAG
;
A
#
# COMPACT_ATOMS: atom_id res chain seq x y z
N MET A 1 9.81 15.46 11.39
CA MET A 1 9.33 14.30 10.62
C MET A 1 8.44 14.81 9.51
N PRO A 2 8.52 14.28 8.29
CA PRO A 2 7.55 14.61 7.24
C PRO A 2 6.14 14.21 7.70
N ILE A 3 5.15 15.02 7.34
CA ILE A 3 3.73 14.70 7.56
C ILE A 3 3.26 13.92 6.34
N PHE A 4 2.74 12.72 6.57
CA PHE A 4 2.13 11.89 5.54
C PHE A 4 0.61 12.03 5.61
N LEU A 5 -0.02 12.16 4.44
CA LEU A 5 -1.47 12.24 4.29
C LEU A 5 -1.93 11.14 3.33
N PHE A 6 -3.06 10.52 3.63
CA PHE A 6 -3.69 9.47 2.82
C PHE A 6 -5.11 9.93 2.45
N PRO A 7 -5.24 10.79 1.42
CA PRO A 7 -6.44 11.61 1.22
C PRO A 7 -7.66 10.82 0.76
N ASP A 8 -7.47 9.75 -0.02
CA ASP A 8 -8.55 8.94 -0.56
C ASP A 8 -8.59 7.55 0.06
N GLU A 9 -9.76 6.90 -0.03
CA GLU A 9 -9.92 5.52 0.39
C GLU A 9 -9.27 4.55 -0.60
N PRO A 10 -8.74 3.41 -0.12
CA PRO A 10 -8.26 2.36 -1.00
C PRO A 10 -9.34 1.83 -1.92
N PHE A 11 -8.99 1.58 -3.17
CA PHE A 11 -9.88 0.98 -4.16
C PHE A 11 -9.17 -0.11 -4.94
N TRP A 12 -9.93 -0.97 -5.61
CA TRP A 12 -9.37 -2.01 -6.47
C TRP A 12 -9.04 -1.45 -7.86
N ASN A 13 -7.78 -1.54 -8.26
CA ASN A 13 -7.32 -1.24 -9.61
C ASN A 13 -7.23 -2.55 -10.41
N GLU A 14 -8.16 -2.73 -11.36
CA GLU A 14 -8.23 -3.90 -12.24
C GLU A 14 -7.02 -4.04 -13.17
N GLU A 15 -6.47 -2.93 -13.67
CA GLU A 15 -5.31 -2.96 -14.58
C GLU A 15 -4.04 -3.42 -13.85
N ALA A 16 -3.88 -3.00 -12.60
CA ALA A 16 -2.73 -3.34 -11.77
C ALA A 16 -2.89 -4.66 -10.99
N ASP A 17 -4.07 -5.29 -11.01
CA ASP A 17 -4.45 -6.42 -10.14
C ASP A 17 -4.07 -6.16 -8.67
N ALA A 18 -4.37 -4.95 -8.18
CA ALA A 18 -3.88 -4.43 -6.92
C ALA A 18 -4.90 -3.51 -6.24
N VAL A 19 -4.79 -3.40 -4.91
CA VAL A 19 -5.40 -2.29 -4.18
C VAL A 19 -4.52 -1.05 -4.36
N GLU A 20 -5.12 0.05 -4.79
CA GLU A 20 -4.48 1.35 -4.98
C GLU A 20 -5.00 2.36 -3.95
N PHE A 21 -4.08 3.16 -3.39
CA PHE A 21 -4.43 4.34 -2.62
C PHE A 21 -3.34 5.42 -2.72
N PRO A 22 -3.69 6.70 -2.62
CA PRO A 22 -2.73 7.79 -2.72
C PRO A 22 -2.02 8.05 -1.38
N VAL A 23 -0.81 8.58 -1.47
CA VAL A 23 -0.06 9.15 -0.35
C VAL A 23 0.52 10.50 -0.74
N GLN A 24 0.41 11.48 0.15
CA GLN A 24 0.95 12.82 -0.04
C GLN A 24 1.96 13.17 1.05
N VAL A 25 3.09 13.75 0.63
CA VAL A 25 4.15 14.25 1.51
C VAL A 25 4.68 15.58 0.99
N GLY A 26 4.27 16.69 1.60
CA GLY A 26 4.55 18.01 1.04
C GLY A 26 3.98 18.15 -0.37
N GLU A 27 4.83 18.43 -1.35
CA GLU A 27 4.47 18.54 -2.77
C GLU A 27 4.45 17.19 -3.51
N TYR A 28 4.99 16.13 -2.89
CA TYR A 28 4.98 14.80 -3.48
C TYR A 28 3.61 14.15 -3.33
N LEU A 29 3.05 13.68 -4.45
CA LEU A 29 1.86 12.84 -4.51
C LEU A 29 2.25 11.53 -5.19
N GLY A 30 2.23 10.43 -4.43
CA GLY A 30 2.54 9.08 -4.91
C GLY A 30 1.32 8.18 -4.86
N ARG A 31 1.35 7.11 -5.65
CA ARG A 31 0.38 6.01 -5.59
C ARG A 31 0.99 4.80 -4.92
N VAL A 32 0.20 4.15 -4.09
CA VAL A 32 0.59 2.92 -3.40
C VAL A 32 -0.18 1.76 -3.99
N PHE A 33 0.53 0.71 -4.36
CA PHE A 33 -0.02 -0.52 -4.92
C PHE A 33 0.24 -1.69 -3.99
N VAL A 34 -0.81 -2.44 -3.69
CA VAL A 34 -0.73 -3.72 -2.97
C VAL A 34 -1.33 -4.81 -3.85
N THR A 35 -0.45 -5.58 -4.51
CA THR A 35 -0.89 -6.62 -5.44
C THR A 35 -1.71 -7.70 -4.75
N ARG A 36 -2.62 -8.35 -5.50
CA ARG A 36 -3.35 -9.54 -5.01
C ARG A 36 -2.42 -10.61 -4.46
N ARG A 37 -1.26 -10.80 -5.09
CA ARG A 37 -0.24 -11.76 -4.64
C ARG A 37 0.31 -11.39 -3.27
N THR A 38 0.58 -10.11 -3.01
CA THR A 38 0.99 -9.64 -1.69
C THR A 38 -0.11 -9.92 -0.66
N LEU A 39 -1.37 -9.58 -0.98
CA LEU A 39 -2.50 -9.78 -0.08
C LEU A 39 -2.79 -11.26 0.19
N GLN A 40 -2.63 -12.13 -0.82
CA GLN A 40 -2.77 -13.58 -0.67
C GLN A 40 -1.85 -14.14 0.41
N GLY A 41 -0.62 -13.62 0.53
CA GLY A 41 0.30 -14.01 1.60
C GLY A 41 -0.18 -13.63 3.00
N ILE A 42 -1.05 -12.63 3.12
CA ILE A 42 -1.61 -12.16 4.39
C ILE A 42 -2.86 -12.96 4.74
N VAL A 43 -3.79 -13.12 3.77
CA VAL A 43 -5.10 -13.75 4.01
C VAL A 43 -5.09 -15.27 3.86
N GLY A 44 -4.01 -15.86 3.35
CA GLY A 44 -3.84 -17.31 3.19
C GLY A 44 -4.60 -17.93 2.02
N HIS A 45 -5.28 -17.14 1.20
CA HIS A 45 -6.02 -17.57 0.01
C HIS A 45 -6.02 -16.44 -1.04
N THR A 46 -6.56 -16.68 -2.24
CA THR A 46 -6.61 -15.63 -3.28
C THR A 46 -7.83 -14.72 -3.02
N PRO A 47 -7.64 -13.47 -2.53
CA PRO A 47 -8.77 -12.60 -2.20
C PRO A 47 -9.46 -12.08 -3.46
N LYS A 48 -10.77 -11.90 -3.37
CA LYS A 48 -11.55 -11.15 -4.37
C LYS A 48 -11.26 -9.65 -4.28
N PRO A 49 -11.54 -8.85 -5.32
CA PRO A 49 -11.37 -7.38 -5.30
C PRO A 49 -11.90 -6.69 -4.04
N ASP A 50 -13.16 -6.91 -3.69
CA ASP A 50 -13.79 -6.25 -2.52
C ASP A 50 -13.15 -6.68 -1.20
N GLU A 51 -12.78 -7.96 -1.09
CA GLU A 51 -12.09 -8.48 0.08
C GLU A 51 -10.68 -7.90 0.20
N ALA A 52 -9.96 -7.78 -0.92
CA ALA A 52 -8.64 -7.17 -0.96
C ALA A 52 -8.68 -5.72 -0.45
N VAL A 53 -9.64 -4.92 -0.92
CA VAL A 53 -9.86 -3.55 -0.44
C VAL A 53 -10.21 -3.54 1.04
N GLN A 54 -11.14 -4.40 1.47
CA GLN A 54 -11.56 -4.50 2.87
C GLN A 54 -10.38 -4.83 3.79
N GLN A 55 -9.46 -5.70 3.38
CA GLN A 55 -8.27 -6.04 4.15
C GLN A 55 -7.33 -4.85 4.34
N VAL A 56 -7.15 -4.02 3.30
CA VAL A 56 -6.36 -2.79 3.40
C VAL A 56 -7.05 -1.78 4.31
N CYS A 57 -8.37 -1.61 4.19
CA CYS A 57 -9.14 -0.72 5.07
C CYS A 57 -9.11 -1.16 6.53
N MET A 58 -9.28 -2.45 6.82
CA MET A 58 -9.26 -3.00 8.19
C MET A 58 -7.90 -2.86 8.86
N ASN A 59 -6.81 -2.91 8.08
CA ASN A 59 -5.44 -2.84 8.58
C ASN A 59 -4.74 -1.55 8.13
N ARG A 60 -5.49 -0.46 7.94
CA ARG A 60 -5.01 0.78 7.30
C ARG A 60 -3.67 1.28 7.86
N THR A 61 -3.53 1.33 9.19
CA THR A 61 -2.29 1.76 9.86
C THR A 61 -1.06 0.92 9.47
N LEU A 62 -1.22 -0.39 9.22
CA LEU A 62 -0.12 -1.26 8.79
C LEU A 62 0.40 -0.85 7.40
N PHE A 63 -0.53 -0.64 6.47
CA PHE A 63 -0.21 -0.28 5.09
C PHE A 63 0.33 1.15 4.98
N GLU A 64 -0.22 2.09 5.75
CA GLU A 64 0.30 3.45 5.86
C GLU A 64 1.73 3.44 6.41
N ARG A 65 1.99 2.72 7.51
CA ARG A 65 3.35 2.59 8.08
C ARG A 65 4.35 1.95 7.11
N ALA A 66 3.94 0.91 6.37
CA ALA A 66 4.79 0.29 5.35
C ALA A 66 5.11 1.26 4.20
N THR A 67 4.14 2.09 3.82
CA THR A 67 4.29 3.16 2.81
C THR A 67 5.30 4.21 3.27
N GLU A 68 5.14 4.71 4.49
CA GLU A 68 6.06 5.68 5.10
C GLU A 68 7.49 5.14 5.13
N GLN A 69 7.68 3.89 5.56
CA GLN A 69 9.00 3.25 5.60
C GLN A 69 9.66 3.20 4.22
N ARG A 70 8.91 2.94 3.15
CA ARG A 70 9.45 2.95 1.79
C ARG A 70 9.83 4.34 1.31
N ILE A 71 9.00 5.34 1.57
CA ILE A 71 9.29 6.73 1.21
C ILE A 71 10.55 7.21 1.94
N LEU A 72 10.66 6.94 3.25
CA LEU A 72 11.84 7.28 4.05
C LEU A 72 13.11 6.57 3.55
N ALA A 73 12.98 5.35 3.03
CA ALA A 73 14.07 4.59 2.43
C ALA A 73 14.38 4.99 0.97
N ARG A 74 13.62 5.93 0.37
CA ARG A 74 13.67 6.29 -1.05
C ARG A 74 13.51 5.07 -1.99
N ALA A 75 12.73 4.08 -1.54
CA ALA A 75 12.47 2.82 -2.25
C ALA A 75 11.19 2.93 -3.08
N LEU A 76 11.24 3.77 -4.12
CA LEU A 76 10.16 4.06 -5.07
C LEU A 76 10.50 3.47 -6.44
N ASP A 77 9.49 3.26 -7.29
CA ASP A 77 9.71 2.91 -8.69
C ASP A 77 10.11 4.14 -9.54
N PRO A 78 10.48 3.99 -10.83
CA PRO A 78 10.90 5.11 -11.68
C PRO A 78 9.84 6.21 -11.87
N ASP A 79 8.56 5.87 -11.73
CA ASP A 79 7.43 6.81 -11.81
C ASP A 79 7.07 7.38 -10.43
N ALA A 80 7.94 7.13 -9.44
CA ALA A 80 7.78 7.51 -8.04
C ALA A 80 6.54 6.90 -7.37
N ASN A 81 6.08 5.73 -7.82
CA ASN A 81 5.05 4.96 -7.12
C ASN A 81 5.66 3.98 -6.12
N ILE A 82 4.80 3.47 -5.24
CA ILE A 82 5.17 2.60 -4.13
C ILE A 82 4.48 1.26 -4.32
N HIS A 83 5.27 0.19 -4.40
CA HIS A 83 4.76 -1.17 -4.48
C HIS A 83 5.05 -1.91 -3.17
N LEU A 84 4.01 -2.16 -2.38
CA LEU A 84 4.16 -2.88 -1.12
C LEU A 84 4.24 -4.40 -1.36
N THR A 85 5.27 -5.00 -0.77
CA THR A 85 5.48 -6.44 -0.76
C THR A 85 5.16 -7.03 0.61
N GLY A 86 4.96 -8.34 0.70
CA GLY A 86 4.78 -9.01 1.99
C GLY A 86 5.92 -8.77 2.99
N ARG A 87 7.14 -8.53 2.49
CA ARG A 87 8.30 -8.17 3.34
C ARG A 87 8.18 -6.78 3.95
N ASP A 88 7.65 -5.81 3.19
CA ASP A 88 7.41 -4.46 3.69
C ASP A 88 6.36 -4.50 4.80
N LEU A 89 5.30 -5.29 4.62
CA LEU A 89 4.23 -5.47 5.61
C LEU A 89 4.73 -6.19 6.87
N HIS A 90 5.54 -7.24 6.72
CA HIS A 90 6.13 -7.92 7.86
C HIS A 90 7.02 -6.98 8.69
N ARG A 91 7.85 -6.15 8.04
CA ARG A 91 8.67 -5.14 8.72
C ARG A 91 7.84 -4.08 9.42
N ALA A 92 6.70 -3.69 8.85
CA ALA A 92 5.81 -2.70 9.44
C ALA A 92 5.00 -3.24 10.62
N ALA A 93 4.74 -4.55 10.68
CA ALA A 93 4.00 -5.19 11.76
C ALA A 93 4.79 -5.24 13.09
N GLY A 94 6.12 -5.29 13.04
CA GLY A 94 7.00 -5.35 14.21
C GLY A 94 7.71 -6.69 14.37
#